data_AF-A0AAD7WPF9-F1
#
_entry.id   AF-A0AAD7WPF9-F1
#
_cell.length_a   1.000
_cell.length_b   1.000
_cell.length_c   1.000
_cell.angle_alpha   90.00
_cell.angle_beta   90.00
_cell.angle_gamma   90.00
#
_symmetry.space_group_name_H-M   'P 1'
#
loop_
_entity.id
_entity.type
_entity.pdbx_description
1 polymer ?
#
loop_
_entity_poly.entity_id
_entity_poly.type
_entity_poly.pdbx_seq_one_letter_code
_entity_poly.pdbx_strand_id
1 'polypeptide(L)'
;MLAELSDHQSDLGETSDGSDSDRTWVSEMDSPASDSDESSFEGALPQPGAQKRRRGQKLSDSVVLRLMAPYFGTGRNVTTDWSFISLALAKELLHRKTTIVGAVNKAKRELPPAAQGAQLELHASVILKESDGVTLTVYKCRPKTNVCVLSSRHVSVAIGAGVKRKPETVVFFNSTKSGVCAVERMARQHTVKSGSRRWPVAVFYNMLDLAAINAFVLYTQCTDETISRRDFILKLAAELRERHMSGKTALQLAAASGTAQGALGKRKQCQVARCNRNRTTDVCAKCLRHVCGKCTSKVLKLVTCINYDN
;
A
#
# COMPACT_ATOMS: atom_id res chain seq x y z
N MET A 1 -5.29 -4.44 -5.54
CA MET A 1 -6.20 -5.27 -4.73
C MET A 1 -5.45 -6.54 -4.42
N LEU A 2 -5.16 -6.78 -3.15
CA LEU A 2 -4.96 -8.13 -2.65
C LEU A 2 -6.34 -8.74 -2.41
N ALA A 3 -6.51 -10.00 -2.80
CA ALA A 3 -7.51 -10.90 -2.24
C ALA A 3 -7.02 -12.35 -2.34
N GLU A 4 -7.00 -12.99 -1.16
CA GLU A 4 -6.74 -14.39 -0.81
C GLU A 4 -8.07 -15.23 -0.91
N LEU A 5 -8.15 -16.56 -0.69
CA LEU A 5 -8.07 -17.26 0.63
C LEU A 5 -8.10 -18.81 0.54
N SER A 6 -7.16 -19.45 1.25
CA SER A 6 -7.15 -20.62 2.19
C SER A 6 -7.87 -21.98 1.95
N ASP A 7 -7.14 -23.04 2.36
CA ASP A 7 -7.38 -24.50 2.36
C ASP A 7 -8.58 -25.05 3.16
N HIS A 8 -9.28 -26.08 2.64
CA HIS A 8 -9.12 -27.49 3.05
C HIS A 8 -9.98 -28.48 2.19
N GLN A 9 -9.27 -29.43 1.57
CA GLN A 9 -9.59 -30.81 1.12
C GLN A 9 -11.04 -31.32 0.91
N SER A 10 -11.33 -31.82 -0.29
CA SER A 10 -11.82 -33.20 -0.52
C SER A 10 -11.59 -33.63 -1.98
N ASP A 11 -11.14 -34.87 -2.14
CA ASP A 11 -10.89 -35.59 -3.40
C ASP A 11 -12.02 -35.45 -4.43
N LEU A 12 -11.64 -35.28 -5.69
CA LEU A 12 -12.02 -36.15 -6.82
C LEU A 12 -11.15 -35.76 -8.02
N GLY A 13 -10.44 -36.74 -8.57
CA GLY A 13 -9.48 -36.54 -9.66
C GLY A 13 -10.12 -36.21 -10.99
N GLU A 14 -9.43 -35.39 -11.80
CA GLU A 14 -9.13 -35.64 -13.22
C GLU A 14 -8.35 -34.45 -13.81
N THR A 15 -7.19 -34.77 -14.38
CA THR A 15 -6.41 -34.12 -15.45
C THR A 15 -6.52 -32.60 -15.67
N SER A 16 -5.41 -31.86 -15.52
CA SER A 16 -4.79 -31.10 -16.62
C SER A 16 -3.53 -30.35 -16.16
N ASP A 17 -2.44 -30.65 -16.84
CA ASP A 17 -1.18 -29.90 -16.84
C ASP A 17 -1.39 -28.45 -17.31
N GLY A 18 -0.66 -27.52 -16.70
CA GLY A 18 -0.26 -26.27 -17.36
C GLY A 18 -0.83 -24.97 -16.77
N SER A 19 -0.55 -24.66 -15.51
CA SER A 19 -0.75 -23.28 -15.02
C SER A 19 0.23 -22.78 -13.95
N ASP A 20 1.10 -23.63 -13.40
CA ASP A 20 1.93 -23.24 -12.25
C ASP A 20 3.35 -22.75 -12.63
N SER A 21 3.72 -22.87 -13.90
CA SER A 21 5.00 -22.38 -14.41
C SER A 21 5.02 -20.86 -14.67
N ASP A 22 3.87 -20.18 -14.70
CA ASP A 22 3.78 -18.77 -15.10
C ASP A 22 4.03 -17.74 -13.97
N ARG A 23 4.02 -18.16 -12.70
CA ARG A 23 4.34 -17.30 -11.55
C ARG A 23 5.81 -17.30 -11.15
N THR A 24 6.55 -18.34 -11.51
CA THR A 24 7.98 -18.54 -11.17
C THR A 24 8.96 -17.78 -12.08
N TRP A 25 8.47 -17.15 -13.15
CA TRP A 25 9.32 -16.43 -14.10
C TRP A 25 10.00 -15.19 -13.54
N VAL A 26 9.29 -14.46 -12.66
CA VAL A 26 9.64 -13.09 -12.24
C VAL A 26 10.57 -13.07 -11.01
N SER A 27 10.50 -14.09 -10.16
CA SER A 27 11.16 -14.12 -8.83
C SER A 27 12.66 -14.43 -8.86
N GLU A 28 13.17 -15.03 -9.93
CA GLU A 28 14.56 -15.54 -9.97
C GLU A 28 15.51 -14.72 -10.86
N MET A 29 15.04 -13.61 -11.42
CA MET A 29 15.87 -12.65 -12.15
C MET A 29 16.37 -11.49 -11.27
N ASP A 30 16.07 -11.52 -9.97
CA ASP A 30 16.40 -10.46 -9.04
C ASP A 30 17.91 -10.45 -8.75
N SER A 31 18.60 -9.50 -9.40
CA SER A 31 19.77 -8.87 -8.79
C SER A 31 19.27 -8.01 -7.63
N PRO A 32 20.04 -7.84 -6.54
CA PRO A 32 19.60 -7.10 -5.37
C PRO A 32 19.13 -5.73 -5.82
N ALA A 33 17.84 -5.44 -5.57
CA ALA A 33 17.33 -4.09 -5.69
C ALA A 33 18.20 -3.23 -4.78
N SER A 34 18.82 -2.20 -5.35
CA SER A 34 19.36 -1.12 -4.55
C SER A 34 18.20 -0.58 -3.71
N ASP A 35 18.33 -0.64 -2.39
CA ASP A 35 17.45 0.01 -1.40
C ASP A 35 17.56 1.54 -1.58
N SER A 36 17.05 2.03 -2.70
CA SER A 36 16.88 3.45 -2.95
C SER A 36 15.49 3.80 -2.44
N ASP A 37 15.43 4.37 -1.23
CA ASP A 37 14.24 4.80 -0.48
C ASP A 37 13.39 5.89 -1.17
N GLU A 38 13.52 6.07 -2.48
CA GLU A 38 12.88 7.15 -3.26
C GLU A 38 11.58 6.74 -3.98
N SER A 39 11.11 5.49 -3.80
CA SER A 39 9.87 5.05 -4.44
C SER A 39 8.65 5.67 -3.76
N SER A 40 8.05 6.68 -4.41
CA SER A 40 6.80 7.32 -3.98
C SER A 40 5.60 6.80 -4.78
N PHE A 41 4.41 6.86 -4.17
CA PHE A 41 3.17 6.42 -4.79
C PHE A 41 2.41 7.61 -5.37
N GLU A 42 2.36 7.70 -6.70
CA GLU A 42 1.78 8.87 -7.39
C GLU A 42 0.32 8.68 -7.85
N GLY A 43 -0.21 7.45 -7.91
CA GLY A 43 -1.61 7.24 -8.30
C GLY A 43 -2.10 5.80 -8.34
N ALA A 44 -3.36 5.59 -7.92
CA ALA A 44 -4.10 4.33 -8.05
C ALA A 44 -5.49 4.58 -8.64
N LEU A 45 -5.96 3.63 -9.45
CA LEU A 45 -7.37 3.53 -9.83
C LEU A 45 -7.94 2.22 -9.29
N PRO A 46 -9.04 2.27 -8.51
CA PRO A 46 -9.82 1.07 -8.23
C PRO A 46 -10.25 0.48 -9.57
N GLN A 47 -10.06 -0.82 -9.77
CA GLN A 47 -10.57 -1.55 -10.93
C GLN A 47 -12.11 -1.61 -10.82
N PRO A 48 -12.88 -0.84 -11.60
CA PRO A 48 -14.33 -0.86 -11.50
C PRO A 48 -14.84 -2.07 -12.31
N GLY A 49 -15.72 -2.88 -11.72
CA GLY A 49 -16.35 -4.01 -12.43
C GLY A 49 -17.14 -3.59 -13.67
N ALA A 50 -17.59 -2.33 -13.75
CA ALA A 50 -18.27 -1.77 -14.91
C ALA A 50 -18.11 -0.24 -14.95
N GLN A 51 -17.30 0.28 -15.88
CA GLN A 51 -17.26 1.71 -16.20
C GLN A 51 -17.49 1.89 -17.71
N LYS A 52 -18.01 3.06 -18.14
CA LYS A 52 -18.23 3.36 -19.57
C LYS A 52 -16.89 3.37 -20.31
N ARG A 53 -16.66 2.35 -21.13
CA ARG A 53 -15.45 2.15 -21.94
C ARG A 53 -15.65 2.75 -23.33
N ARG A 54 -14.56 3.26 -23.93
CA ARG A 54 -14.54 3.47 -25.38
C ARG A 54 -14.67 2.10 -26.06
N ARG A 55 -15.58 1.99 -27.05
CA ARG A 55 -15.81 0.73 -27.77
C ARG A 55 -14.49 0.23 -28.36
N GLY A 56 -14.15 -1.03 -28.11
CA GLY A 56 -12.93 -1.68 -28.63
C GLY A 56 -11.65 -1.53 -27.80
N GLN A 57 -11.65 -0.77 -26.70
CA GLN A 57 -10.43 -0.57 -25.89
C GLN A 57 -10.24 -1.64 -24.79
N LYS A 58 -9.03 -2.23 -24.73
CA LYS A 58 -8.65 -3.15 -23.65
C LYS A 58 -8.64 -2.44 -22.31
N LEU A 59 -8.99 -3.16 -21.25
CA LEU A 59 -9.08 -2.63 -19.90
C LEU A 59 -7.71 -2.14 -19.42
N SER A 60 -6.69 -2.98 -19.66
CA SER A 60 -5.29 -2.72 -19.38
C SER A 60 -4.83 -1.39 -19.96
N ASP A 61 -5.06 -1.19 -21.26
CA ASP A 61 -4.61 0.00 -21.99
C ASP A 61 -5.30 1.26 -21.45
N SER A 62 -6.60 1.17 -21.16
CA SER A 62 -7.34 2.29 -20.57
C SER A 62 -6.85 2.66 -19.18
N VAL A 63 -6.43 1.70 -18.36
CA VAL A 63 -5.88 1.96 -17.03
C VAL A 63 -4.54 2.68 -17.15
N VAL A 64 -3.63 2.18 -17.99
CA VAL A 64 -2.32 2.82 -18.20
C VAL A 64 -2.48 4.24 -18.74
N LEU A 65 -3.32 4.46 -19.75
CA LEU A 65 -3.54 5.80 -20.31
C LEU A 65 -4.15 6.78 -19.31
N ARG A 66 -5.02 6.31 -18.40
CA ARG A 66 -5.59 7.17 -17.36
C ARG A 66 -4.58 7.50 -16.27
N LEU A 67 -3.76 6.54 -15.85
CA LEU A 67 -2.70 6.78 -14.87
C LEU A 67 -1.62 7.72 -15.41
N MET A 68 -1.34 7.64 -16.71
CA MET A 68 -0.33 8.47 -17.38
C MET A 68 -0.85 9.82 -17.88
N ALA A 69 -2.17 10.07 -17.79
CA ALA A 69 -2.80 11.32 -18.20
C ALA A 69 -2.08 12.60 -17.72
N PRO A 70 -1.67 12.73 -16.44
CA PRO A 70 -0.96 13.92 -15.97
C PRO A 70 0.50 14.00 -16.46
N TYR A 71 1.06 12.93 -17.02
CA TYR A 71 2.47 12.83 -17.40
C TYR A 71 2.72 12.84 -18.91
N PHE A 72 1.67 12.95 -19.72
CA PHE A 72 1.82 13.06 -21.17
C PHE A 72 2.62 14.32 -21.56
N GLY A 73 3.44 14.21 -22.60
CA GLY A 73 4.26 15.34 -23.07
C GLY A 73 5.57 15.58 -22.31
N THR A 74 5.80 14.89 -21.19
CA THR A 74 6.98 15.10 -20.32
C THR A 74 8.22 14.30 -20.72
N GLY A 75 8.13 13.41 -21.71
CA GLY A 75 9.23 12.53 -22.12
C GLY A 75 9.56 11.40 -21.14
N ARG A 76 8.69 11.15 -20.15
CA ARG A 76 8.87 10.07 -19.16
C ARG A 76 8.72 8.68 -19.79
N ASN A 77 9.26 7.68 -19.09
CA ASN A 77 9.14 6.27 -19.43
C ASN A 77 8.23 5.55 -18.42
N VAL A 78 7.41 4.63 -18.91
CA VAL A 78 6.53 3.79 -18.11
C VAL A 78 7.02 2.35 -18.19
N THR A 79 7.21 1.71 -17.04
CA THR A 79 7.48 0.26 -17.00
C THR A 79 6.22 -0.47 -16.55
N THR A 80 5.79 -1.48 -17.31
CA THR A 80 4.55 -2.22 -17.05
C THR A 80 4.76 -3.73 -17.03
N ASP A 81 3.92 -4.41 -16.26
CA ASP A 81 3.83 -5.87 -16.31
C ASP A 81 3.21 -6.38 -17.62
N TRP A 82 3.34 -7.69 -17.84
CA TRP A 82 2.89 -8.35 -19.06
C TRP A 82 1.39 -8.27 -19.32
N SER A 83 0.59 -8.07 -18.27
CA SER A 83 -0.86 -7.89 -18.35
C SER A 83 -1.25 -6.49 -18.84
N PHE A 84 -0.37 -5.50 -18.70
CA PHE A 84 -0.65 -4.10 -19.01
C PHE A 84 -0.02 -3.60 -20.31
N ILE A 85 0.77 -4.43 -20.99
CA ILE A 85 1.45 -4.06 -22.24
C ILE A 85 0.71 -4.55 -23.49
N SER A 86 0.65 -3.73 -24.53
CA SER A 86 0.20 -4.12 -25.87
C SER A 86 0.95 -3.32 -26.92
N LEU A 87 1.03 -3.83 -28.15
CA LEU A 87 1.69 -3.11 -29.23
C LEU A 87 0.93 -1.81 -29.56
N ALA A 88 -0.41 -1.88 -29.57
CA ALA A 88 -1.27 -0.72 -29.79
C ALA A 88 -1.05 0.37 -28.72
N LEU A 89 -0.94 -0.02 -27.44
CA LEU A 89 -0.64 0.92 -26.35
C LEU A 89 0.72 1.58 -26.51
N ALA A 90 1.75 0.81 -26.91
CA ALA A 90 3.09 1.36 -27.12
C ALA A 90 3.10 2.45 -28.20
N LYS A 91 2.35 2.23 -29.30
CA LYS A 91 2.18 3.23 -30.36
C LYS A 91 1.43 4.46 -29.86
N GLU A 92 0.31 4.29 -29.16
CA GLU A 92 -0.48 5.40 -28.62
C GLU A 92 0.32 6.27 -27.64
N LEU A 93 1.13 5.65 -26.77
CA LEU A 93 1.98 6.38 -25.83
C LEU A 93 3.09 7.16 -26.55
N LEU A 94 3.67 6.59 -27.61
CA LEU A 94 4.70 7.25 -28.40
C LEU A 94 4.17 8.54 -29.07
N HIS A 95 2.94 8.51 -29.59
CA HIS A 95 2.27 9.71 -30.11
C HIS A 95 2.08 10.81 -29.04
N ARG A 96 1.97 10.41 -27.77
CA ARG A 96 1.83 11.33 -26.62
C ARG A 96 3.17 11.73 -25.99
N LYS A 97 4.30 11.47 -26.66
CA LYS A 97 5.67 11.71 -26.19
C LYS A 97 5.96 11.00 -24.85
N THR A 98 5.46 9.79 -24.70
CA THR A 98 5.71 8.92 -23.54
C THR A 98 6.22 7.58 -24.04
N THR A 99 7.27 7.05 -23.39
CA THR A 99 7.85 5.75 -23.75
C THR A 99 7.34 4.66 -22.82
N ILE A 100 7.30 3.41 -23.31
CA ILE A 100 6.89 2.25 -22.52
C ILE A 100 7.91 1.12 -22.65
N VAL A 101 8.13 0.40 -21.55
CA VAL A 101 8.89 -0.84 -21.50
C VAL A 101 8.11 -1.87 -20.71
N GLY A 102 8.05 -3.11 -21.18
CA GLY A 102 7.44 -4.18 -20.39
C GLY A 102 7.69 -5.57 -20.93
N ALA A 103 7.55 -6.56 -20.06
CA ALA A 103 7.62 -7.95 -20.45
C ALA A 103 6.38 -8.33 -21.27
N VAL A 104 6.53 -9.09 -22.35
CA VAL A 104 5.39 -9.56 -23.16
C VAL A 104 5.30 -11.08 -23.08
N ASN A 105 4.09 -11.59 -22.89
CA ASN A 105 3.85 -13.03 -22.99
C ASN A 105 3.97 -13.47 -24.46
N LYS A 106 4.75 -14.53 -24.72
CA LYS A 106 4.91 -15.15 -26.04
C LYS A 106 3.59 -15.57 -26.68
N ALA A 107 2.61 -15.97 -25.87
CA ALA A 107 1.29 -16.40 -26.33
C ALA A 107 0.45 -15.24 -26.92
N LYS A 108 0.92 -13.99 -26.85
CA LYS A 108 0.21 -12.88 -27.49
C LYS A 108 0.30 -12.99 -29.01
N ARG A 109 -0.87 -13.08 -29.63
CA ARG A 109 -1.08 -13.07 -31.09
C ARG A 109 -0.49 -11.84 -31.80
N GLU A 110 -0.27 -10.75 -31.05
CA GLU A 110 0.31 -9.51 -31.57
C GLU A 110 1.82 -9.59 -31.84
N LEU A 111 2.49 -10.68 -31.42
CA LEU A 111 3.92 -10.88 -31.66
C LEU A 111 4.15 -11.53 -33.03
N PRO A 112 5.21 -11.12 -33.77
CA PRO A 112 5.57 -11.76 -35.02
C PRO A 112 5.85 -13.25 -34.82
N PRO A 113 5.51 -14.13 -35.79
CA PRO A 113 5.78 -15.58 -35.69
C PRO A 113 7.25 -15.89 -35.42
N ALA A 114 8.15 -15.06 -35.96
CA ALA A 114 9.59 -15.11 -35.71
C ALA A 114 9.97 -14.98 -34.22
N ALA A 115 9.16 -14.32 -33.40
CA ALA A 115 9.37 -14.21 -31.96
C ALA A 115 8.74 -15.37 -31.17
N GLN A 116 7.64 -15.94 -31.66
CA GLN A 116 6.88 -17.00 -30.99
C GLN A 116 7.59 -18.36 -31.07
N GLY A 117 8.19 -18.66 -32.23
CA GLY A 117 8.89 -19.92 -32.50
C GLY A 117 10.42 -19.85 -32.43
N ALA A 118 11.00 -18.75 -31.94
CA ALA A 118 12.46 -18.60 -31.91
C ALA A 118 13.13 -19.64 -30.99
N GLN A 119 13.75 -20.66 -31.60
CA GLN A 119 14.69 -21.55 -30.93
C GLN A 119 16.04 -20.86 -30.86
N LEU A 120 16.26 -20.17 -29.74
CA LEU A 120 17.51 -19.47 -29.48
C LEU A 120 18.47 -20.36 -28.70
N GLU A 121 19.77 -20.12 -28.85
CA GLU A 121 20.80 -20.64 -27.96
C GLU A 121 20.76 -19.90 -26.62
N LEU A 122 21.26 -20.55 -25.55
CA LEU A 122 21.31 -19.92 -24.23
C LEU A 122 22.15 -18.63 -24.30
N HIS A 123 21.63 -17.55 -23.70
CA HIS A 123 22.21 -16.20 -23.76
C HIS A 123 22.22 -15.53 -25.14
N ALA A 124 21.57 -16.12 -26.15
CA ALA A 124 21.32 -15.44 -27.40
C ALA A 124 20.14 -14.47 -27.29
N SER A 125 20.19 -13.41 -28.10
CA SER A 125 19.14 -12.41 -28.20
C SER A 125 18.81 -12.10 -29.65
N VAL A 126 17.53 -11.96 -29.96
CA VAL A 126 17.03 -11.48 -31.24
C VAL A 126 16.31 -10.17 -31.00
N ILE A 127 16.65 -9.18 -31.82
CA ILE A 127 16.06 -7.83 -31.75
C ILE A 127 15.23 -7.66 -33.01
N LEU A 128 13.92 -7.55 -32.84
CA LEU A 128 12.97 -7.31 -33.91
C LEU A 128 12.53 -5.84 -33.80
N LYS A 129 12.82 -5.06 -34.85
CA LYS A 129 12.39 -3.68 -34.93
C LYS A 129 11.09 -3.61 -35.70
N GLU A 130 10.06 -3.06 -35.07
CA GLU A 130 8.81 -2.72 -35.73
C GLU A 130 8.97 -1.37 -36.44
N SER A 131 8.21 -1.18 -37.53
CA SER A 131 8.25 0.03 -38.37
C SER A 131 7.98 1.35 -37.62
N ASP A 132 7.25 1.29 -36.51
CA ASP A 132 6.79 2.46 -35.74
C ASP A 132 7.73 2.86 -34.57
N GLY A 133 9.02 2.52 -34.64
CA GLY A 133 9.98 2.86 -33.58
C GLY A 133 9.81 2.06 -32.29
N VAL A 134 9.08 0.95 -32.34
CA VAL A 134 8.94 0.00 -31.23
C VAL A 134 9.87 -1.19 -31.47
N THR A 135 10.63 -1.56 -30.46
CA THR A 135 11.58 -2.66 -30.51
C THR A 135 11.11 -3.80 -29.62
N LEU A 136 11.06 -5.01 -30.18
CA LEU A 136 10.83 -6.25 -29.46
C LEU A 136 12.17 -6.98 -29.29
N THR A 137 12.59 -7.18 -28.05
CA THR A 137 13.77 -7.98 -27.72
C THR A 137 13.34 -9.34 -27.21
N VAL A 138 13.80 -10.41 -27.85
CA VAL A 138 13.66 -11.79 -27.38
C VAL A 138 15.02 -12.25 -26.86
N TYR A 139 15.11 -12.57 -25.58
CA TYR A 139 16.35 -13.01 -24.93
C TYR A 139 16.15 -14.36 -24.25
N LYS A 140 17.06 -15.31 -24.52
CA LYS A 140 17.00 -16.61 -23.86
C LYS A 140 17.88 -16.63 -22.61
N CYS A 141 17.25 -16.40 -21.46
CA CYS A 141 17.94 -16.47 -20.17
C CYS A 141 17.97 -17.89 -19.59
N ARG A 142 17.02 -18.75 -19.98
CA ARG A 142 16.83 -20.10 -19.42
C ARG A 142 16.69 -21.13 -20.56
N PRO A 143 17.03 -22.41 -20.33
CA PRO A 143 17.05 -23.41 -21.41
C PRO A 143 15.67 -23.66 -22.03
N LYS A 144 14.65 -23.75 -21.18
CA LYS A 144 13.27 -24.03 -21.59
C LYS A 144 12.51 -22.79 -22.04
N THR A 145 13.09 -21.60 -21.81
CA THR A 145 12.28 -20.40 -21.80
C THR A 145 12.97 -19.12 -22.27
N ASN A 146 12.23 -18.32 -23.05
CA ASN A 146 12.71 -17.02 -23.55
C ASN A 146 11.90 -15.90 -22.90
N VAL A 147 12.57 -14.79 -22.65
CA VAL A 147 11.96 -13.56 -22.18
C VAL A 147 11.77 -12.62 -23.36
N CYS A 148 10.56 -12.11 -23.52
CA CYS A 148 10.25 -11.10 -24.52
C CYS A 148 10.02 -9.76 -23.81
N VAL A 149 10.73 -8.72 -24.24
CA VAL A 149 10.57 -7.35 -23.73
C VAL A 149 10.24 -6.44 -24.89
N LEU A 150 9.12 -5.73 -24.79
CA LEU A 150 8.74 -4.69 -25.74
C LEU A 150 9.16 -3.34 -25.18
N SER A 151 9.79 -2.52 -26.02
CA SER A 151 10.27 -1.19 -25.65
C SER A 151 10.07 -0.20 -26.79
N SER A 152 9.45 0.95 -26.51
CA SER A 152 9.44 2.10 -27.43
C SER A 152 10.52 3.14 -27.11
N ARG A 153 11.37 2.87 -26.13
CA ARG A 153 12.48 3.76 -25.70
C ARG A 153 13.78 3.45 -26.45
N HIS A 154 14.07 2.18 -26.68
CA HIS A 154 15.36 1.73 -27.23
C HIS A 154 15.24 1.50 -28.74
N VAL A 155 15.78 2.42 -29.55
CA VAL A 155 15.81 2.31 -31.03
C VAL A 155 16.97 1.42 -31.50
N SER A 156 18.09 1.45 -30.77
CA SER A 156 19.21 0.53 -30.89
C SER A 156 19.37 -0.18 -29.55
N VAL A 157 19.61 -1.49 -29.58
CA VAL A 157 19.81 -2.28 -28.37
C VAL A 157 21.24 -2.79 -28.37
N ALA A 158 22.05 -2.31 -27.43
CA ALA A 158 23.38 -2.86 -27.22
C ALA A 158 23.28 -4.22 -26.49
N ILE A 159 24.14 -5.16 -26.86
CA ILE A 159 24.28 -6.45 -26.18
C ILE A 159 25.52 -6.36 -25.30
N GLY A 160 25.37 -6.61 -23.99
CA GLY A 160 26.49 -6.55 -23.05
C GLY A 160 27.58 -7.57 -23.40
N ALA A 161 28.84 -7.21 -23.16
CA ALA A 161 30.01 -8.06 -23.43
C ALA A 161 30.24 -9.19 -22.42
N GLY A 162 29.44 -9.27 -21.35
CA GLY A 162 29.59 -10.30 -20.31
C GLY A 162 29.12 -11.69 -20.76
N VAL A 163 29.46 -12.72 -19.97
CA VAL A 163 29.12 -14.13 -20.23
C VAL A 163 27.64 -14.36 -20.54
N LYS A 164 26.75 -13.62 -19.85
CA LYS A 164 25.30 -13.72 -20.02
C LYS A 164 24.75 -12.92 -21.21
N ARG A 165 25.57 -12.10 -21.89
CA ARG A 165 25.20 -11.29 -23.08
C ARG A 165 23.84 -10.61 -22.98
N LYS A 166 23.57 -9.97 -21.83
CA LYS A 166 22.26 -9.38 -21.55
C LYS A 166 22.03 -8.17 -22.45
N PRO A 167 20.89 -8.09 -23.17
CA PRO A 167 20.51 -6.89 -23.91
C PRO A 167 20.22 -5.72 -22.97
N GLU A 168 20.57 -4.51 -23.40
CA GLU A 168 20.30 -3.26 -22.67
C GLU A 168 18.83 -3.11 -22.27
N THR A 169 17.91 -3.47 -23.16
CA THR A 169 16.45 -3.45 -22.91
C THR A 169 16.04 -4.32 -21.72
N VAL A 170 16.67 -5.49 -21.54
CA VAL A 170 16.41 -6.40 -20.43
C VAL A 170 17.01 -5.87 -19.14
N VAL A 171 18.20 -5.27 -19.20
CA VAL A 171 18.83 -4.64 -18.04
C VAL A 171 17.99 -3.46 -17.55
N PHE A 172 17.56 -2.58 -18.47
CA PHE A 172 16.71 -1.44 -18.16
C PHE A 172 15.36 -1.86 -17.58
N PHE A 173 14.71 -2.88 -18.17
CA PHE A 173 13.47 -3.42 -17.63
C PHE A 173 13.64 -3.94 -16.19
N ASN A 174 14.69 -4.72 -15.94
CA ASN A 174 14.94 -5.26 -14.60
C ASN A 174 15.25 -4.17 -13.56
N SER A 175 15.91 -3.08 -13.95
CA SER A 175 16.18 -1.96 -13.04
C SER A 175 14.93 -1.18 -12.64
N THR A 176 13.88 -1.18 -13.47
CA THR A 176 12.68 -0.35 -13.26
C THR A 176 11.45 -1.14 -12.83
N LYS A 177 11.41 -2.47 -13.05
CA LYS A 177 10.25 -3.32 -12.69
C LYS A 177 9.96 -3.37 -11.19
N SER A 178 10.97 -3.11 -10.35
CA SER A 178 10.90 -3.30 -8.90
C SER A 178 10.21 -2.18 -8.13
N GLY A 179 9.96 -1.02 -8.75
CA GLY A 179 9.44 0.16 -8.04
C GLY A 179 8.11 -0.09 -7.32
N VAL A 180 7.14 -0.69 -8.01
CA VAL A 180 5.83 -1.02 -7.40
C VAL A 180 5.97 -2.11 -6.34
N CYS A 181 6.80 -3.13 -6.59
CA CYS A 181 7.08 -4.20 -5.62
C CYS A 181 7.73 -3.66 -4.34
N ALA A 182 8.60 -2.64 -4.45
CA ALA A 182 9.24 -2.00 -3.31
C ALA A 182 8.19 -1.29 -2.43
N VAL A 183 7.32 -0.47 -3.03
CA VAL A 183 6.23 0.20 -2.29
C VAL A 183 5.27 -0.82 -1.66
N GLU A 184 4.95 -1.91 -2.36
CA GLU A 184 4.10 -2.97 -1.82
C GLU A 184 4.75 -3.67 -0.62
N ARG A 185 6.04 -4.01 -0.73
CA ARG A 185 6.83 -4.58 0.37
C ARG A 185 6.87 -3.63 1.56
N MET A 186 7.09 -2.34 1.31
CA MET A 186 7.08 -1.31 2.32
C MET A 186 5.73 -1.25 3.03
N ALA A 187 4.62 -1.20 2.29
CA ALA A 187 3.28 -1.14 2.86
C ALA A 187 2.96 -2.37 3.72
N ARG A 188 3.42 -3.58 3.32
CA ARG A 188 3.22 -4.81 4.09
C ARG A 188 3.97 -4.85 5.41
N GLN A 189 5.19 -4.30 5.46
CA GLN A 189 6.03 -4.35 6.67
C GLN A 189 5.46 -3.53 7.84
N HIS A 190 4.77 -2.42 7.55
CA HIS A 190 4.21 -1.52 8.56
C HIS A 190 2.76 -1.19 8.23
N THR A 191 1.93 -2.22 8.01
CA THR A 191 0.53 -2.03 7.64
C THR A 191 -0.35 -1.72 8.84
N VAL A 192 -1.33 -0.83 8.68
CA VAL A 192 -2.38 -0.56 9.66
C VAL A 192 -3.65 -1.41 9.44
N LYS A 193 -3.60 -2.35 8.49
CA LYS A 193 -4.74 -3.21 8.16
C LYS A 193 -5.15 -4.04 9.36
N SER A 194 -6.45 -4.00 9.66
CA SER A 194 -7.09 -4.87 10.63
C SER A 194 -8.21 -5.66 9.96
N GLY A 195 -8.50 -6.85 10.49
CA GLY A 195 -9.56 -7.72 9.99
C GLY A 195 -10.90 -6.97 9.95
N SER A 196 -11.48 -6.81 8.75
CA SER A 196 -12.75 -6.12 8.56
C SER A 196 -13.57 -6.83 7.48
N ARG A 197 -14.88 -6.96 7.72
CA ARG A 197 -15.85 -7.49 6.73
C ARG A 197 -16.39 -6.40 5.80
N ARG A 198 -15.90 -5.16 5.92
CA ARG A 198 -16.36 -4.01 5.14
C ARG A 198 -15.26 -3.59 4.16
N TRP A 199 -15.44 -3.85 2.86
CA TRP A 199 -14.46 -3.50 1.83
C TRP A 199 -14.04 -2.00 1.82
N PRO A 200 -14.90 -1.01 2.15
CA PRO A 200 -14.47 0.39 2.18
C PRO A 200 -13.41 0.65 3.25
N VAL A 201 -13.50 -0.06 4.38
CA VAL A 201 -12.51 0.03 5.46
C VAL A 201 -11.16 -0.53 5.00
N ALA A 202 -11.16 -1.60 4.20
CA ALA A 202 -9.93 -2.12 3.60
C ALA A 202 -9.27 -1.12 2.64
N VAL A 203 -10.07 -0.38 1.86
CA VAL A 203 -9.55 0.70 1.00
C VAL A 203 -8.98 1.83 1.83
N PHE A 204 -9.66 2.23 2.91
CA PHE A 204 -9.16 3.25 3.84
C PHE A 204 -7.82 2.86 4.46
N TYR A 205 -7.63 1.62 4.89
CA TYR A 205 -6.32 1.16 5.39
C TYR A 205 -5.23 1.23 4.34
N ASN A 206 -5.51 0.87 3.08
CA ASN A 206 -4.52 1.04 2.00
C ASN A 206 -4.14 2.52 1.79
N MET A 207 -5.10 3.44 1.92
CA MET A 207 -4.82 4.88 1.81
C MET A 207 -3.91 5.36 2.95
N LEU A 208 -4.12 4.88 4.18
CA LEU A 208 -3.26 5.21 5.31
C LEU A 208 -1.84 4.69 5.13
N ASP A 209 -1.68 3.42 4.71
CA ASP A 209 -0.37 2.82 4.46
C ASP A 209 0.41 3.62 3.40
N LEU A 210 -0.24 3.98 2.28
CA LEU A 210 0.37 4.76 1.20
C LEU A 210 0.66 6.21 1.61
N ALA A 211 -0.23 6.84 2.38
CA ALA A 211 -0.02 8.19 2.89
C ALA A 211 1.20 8.26 3.82
N ALA A 212 1.38 7.26 4.68
CA ALA A 212 2.54 7.19 5.57
C ALA A 212 3.85 7.01 4.79
N ILE A 213 3.86 6.20 3.72
CA ILE A 213 5.03 6.04 2.84
C ILE A 213 5.35 7.36 2.14
N ASN A 214 4.35 7.99 1.51
CA ASN A 214 4.56 9.26 0.81
C ASN A 214 5.02 10.39 1.76
N ALA A 215 4.46 10.45 2.97
CA ALA A 215 4.88 11.40 3.98
C ALA A 215 6.33 11.15 4.43
N PHE A 216 6.75 9.89 4.54
CA PHE A 216 8.13 9.54 4.85
C PHE A 216 9.10 9.97 3.74
N VAL A 217 8.78 9.69 2.47
CA VAL A 217 9.60 10.12 1.32
C VAL A 217 9.73 11.65 1.25
N LEU A 218 8.63 12.37 1.50
CA LEU A 218 8.68 13.84 1.55
C LEU A 218 9.50 14.34 2.74
N TYR A 219 9.41 13.68 3.89
CA TYR A 219 10.20 14.04 5.07
C TYR A 219 11.69 13.90 4.77
N THR A 220 12.11 12.73 4.28
CA THR A 220 13.53 12.48 3.99
C THR A 220 14.09 13.43 2.92
N GLN A 221 13.29 13.78 1.91
CA GLN A 221 13.68 14.75 0.87
C GLN A 221 13.74 16.20 1.37
N CYS A 222 12.92 16.59 2.35
CA CYS A 222 12.87 17.97 2.83
C CYS A 222 13.86 18.24 3.97
N THR A 223 14.16 17.24 4.80
CA THR A 223 14.99 17.43 6.01
C THR A 223 16.40 16.87 5.86
N ASP A 224 16.68 16.06 4.83
CA ASP A 224 17.93 15.29 4.66
C ASP A 224 18.32 14.44 5.90
N GLU A 225 17.38 14.21 6.82
CA GLU A 225 17.62 13.43 8.04
C GLU A 225 17.39 11.94 7.80
N THR A 226 18.36 11.11 8.19
CA THR A 226 18.26 9.66 8.13
C THR A 226 17.54 9.11 9.36
N ILE A 227 16.20 9.18 9.38
CA ILE A 227 15.38 8.54 10.41
C ILE A 227 14.89 7.18 9.91
N SER A 228 14.91 6.16 10.79
CA SER A 228 14.30 4.88 10.45
C SER A 228 12.80 5.06 10.23
N ARG A 229 12.24 4.43 9.19
CA ARG A 229 10.81 4.53 8.90
C ARG A 229 9.91 4.14 10.09
N ARG A 230 10.34 3.17 10.90
CA ARG A 230 9.61 2.76 12.11
C ARG A 230 9.51 3.92 13.09
N ASP A 231 10.62 4.61 13.34
CA ASP A 231 10.66 5.73 14.28
C ASP A 231 9.87 6.92 13.75
N PHE A 232 9.90 7.16 12.44
CA PHE A 232 9.05 8.17 11.80
C PHE A 232 7.55 7.88 12.04
N ILE A 233 7.10 6.64 11.83
CA ILE A 233 5.71 6.25 12.06
C ILE A 233 5.33 6.39 13.54
N LEU A 234 6.23 6.03 14.47
CA LEU A 234 5.98 6.18 15.90
C LEU A 234 5.87 7.64 16.34
N LYS A 235 6.74 8.52 15.82
CA LYS A 235 6.66 9.97 16.05
C LYS A 235 5.35 10.53 15.50
N LEU A 236 5.00 10.19 14.26
CA LEU A 236 3.74 10.60 13.64
C LEU A 236 2.53 10.16 14.47
N ALA A 237 2.52 8.91 14.96
CA ALA A 237 1.44 8.41 15.80
C ALA A 237 1.35 9.15 17.15
N ALA A 238 2.49 9.50 17.75
CA ALA A 238 2.54 10.26 18.98
C ALA A 238 1.96 11.67 18.80
N GLU A 239 2.35 12.38 17.74
CA GLU A 239 1.84 13.72 17.42
C GLU A 239 0.33 13.73 17.14
N LEU A 240 -0.15 12.77 16.35
CA LEU A 240 -1.59 12.65 16.06
C LEU A 240 -2.40 12.37 17.33
N ARG A 241 -1.86 11.52 18.22
CA ARG A 241 -2.48 11.21 19.51
C ARG A 241 -2.52 12.44 20.40
N GLU A 242 -1.43 13.19 20.51
CA GLU A 242 -1.35 14.37 21.37
C GLU A 242 -2.36 15.44 20.94
N ARG A 243 -2.42 15.78 19.65
CA ARG A 243 -3.41 16.74 19.12
C ARG A 243 -4.84 16.35 19.45
N HIS A 244 -5.18 15.06 19.31
CA HIS A 244 -6.51 14.56 19.61
C HIS A 244 -6.82 14.57 21.11
N MET A 245 -5.86 14.22 21.97
CA MET A 245 -6.04 14.27 23.43
C MET A 245 -6.20 15.71 23.91
N SER A 246 -5.40 16.65 23.43
CA SER A 246 -5.52 18.07 23.76
C SER A 246 -6.88 18.64 23.35
N GLY A 247 -7.40 18.27 22.17
CA GLY A 247 -8.74 18.65 21.73
C GLY A 247 -9.86 18.07 22.60
N LYS A 248 -9.74 16.82 23.05
CA LYS A 248 -10.69 16.20 23.99
C LYS A 248 -10.69 16.88 25.36
N THR A 249 -9.50 17.19 25.88
CA THR A 249 -9.35 17.89 27.15
C THR A 249 -9.97 19.29 27.07
N ALA A 250 -9.76 20.01 25.96
CA ALA A 250 -10.39 21.32 25.73
C ALA A 250 -11.92 21.24 25.63
N LEU A 251 -12.48 20.23 24.94
CA LEU A 251 -13.91 19.98 24.88
C LEU A 251 -14.51 19.60 26.25
N GLN A 252 -13.79 18.80 27.04
CA GLN A 252 -14.21 18.44 28.40
C GLN A 252 -14.17 19.64 29.36
N LEU A 253 -13.14 20.49 29.25
CA LEU A 253 -13.03 21.74 30.00
C LEU A 253 -14.13 22.73 29.60
N ALA A 254 -14.41 22.90 28.31
CA ALA A 254 -15.49 23.76 27.83
C ALA A 254 -16.88 23.27 28.27
N ALA A 255 -17.12 21.95 28.27
CA ALA A 255 -18.35 21.35 28.78
C ALA A 255 -18.50 21.54 30.32
N ALA A 256 -17.40 21.53 31.06
CA ALA A 256 -17.38 21.82 32.50
C ALA A 256 -17.63 23.32 32.78
N SER A 257 -17.11 24.22 31.94
CA SER A 257 -17.34 25.67 32.08
C SER A 257 -18.75 26.11 31.68
N GLY A 258 -19.40 25.40 30.75
CA GLY A 258 -20.80 25.65 30.34
C GLY A 258 -21.88 25.21 31.34
N THR A 259 -21.50 24.62 32.48
CA THR A 259 -22.44 24.16 33.52
C THR A 259 -22.22 24.84 34.89
N ALA A 260 -21.58 26.01 34.90
CA ALA A 260 -21.32 26.79 36.11
C ALA A 260 -22.54 27.61 36.62
N GLN A 261 -23.75 27.32 36.16
CA GLN A 261 -24.99 27.80 36.80
C GLN A 261 -25.94 26.63 37.01
N GLY A 262 -25.90 26.03 38.20
CA GLY A 262 -27.00 25.21 38.73
C GLY A 262 -26.85 23.67 38.69
N ALA A 263 -25.66 23.10 38.54
CA ALA A 263 -25.49 21.65 38.69
C ALA A 263 -25.46 21.24 40.17
N LEU A 264 -26.63 21.00 40.77
CA LEU A 264 -26.75 20.09 41.91
C LEU A 264 -26.12 18.75 41.48
N GLY A 265 -24.88 18.50 41.94
CA GLY A 265 -24.05 17.40 41.48
C GLY A 265 -24.79 16.06 41.47
N LYS A 266 -24.64 15.29 40.39
CA LYS A 266 -25.23 13.95 40.27
C LYS A 266 -24.86 13.12 41.52
N ARG A 267 -25.88 12.68 42.27
CA ARG A 267 -25.68 11.88 43.49
C ARG A 267 -24.99 10.57 43.13
N LYS A 268 -23.82 10.31 43.72
CA LYS A 268 -23.02 9.09 43.53
C LYS A 268 -23.29 8.09 44.64
N GLN A 269 -23.07 6.80 44.38
CA GLN A 269 -23.28 5.75 45.37
C GLN A 269 -22.29 5.89 46.53
N CYS A 270 -22.77 5.64 47.75
CA CYS A 270 -21.92 5.61 48.95
C CYS A 270 -20.84 4.54 48.78
N GLN A 271 -19.59 4.90 49.07
CA GLN A 271 -18.40 4.04 48.90
C GLN A 271 -17.94 3.42 50.23
N VAL A 272 -18.79 3.44 51.25
CA VAL A 272 -18.56 2.72 52.50
C VAL A 272 -18.99 1.27 52.31
N ALA A 273 -18.10 0.31 52.59
CA ALA A 273 -18.23 -1.10 52.22
C ALA A 273 -19.58 -1.77 52.55
N ARG A 274 -20.27 -1.31 53.60
CA ARG A 274 -21.57 -1.85 54.04
C ARG A 274 -22.80 -1.07 53.52
N CYS A 275 -22.63 -0.04 52.69
CA CYS A 275 -23.70 0.87 52.28
C CYS A 275 -23.87 0.93 50.75
N ASN A 276 -24.66 0.01 50.20
CA ASN A 276 -24.92 -0.05 48.75
C ASN A 276 -26.24 0.60 48.30
N ARG A 277 -27.06 1.09 49.24
CA ARG A 277 -28.41 1.58 48.93
C ARG A 277 -28.53 3.11 48.83
N ASN A 278 -27.55 3.85 49.36
CA ASN A 278 -27.66 5.30 49.49
C ASN A 278 -26.80 6.01 48.45
N ARG A 279 -27.35 7.08 47.88
CA ARG A 279 -26.63 8.02 47.02
C ARG A 279 -26.43 9.35 47.75
N THR A 280 -25.28 9.97 47.52
CA THR A 280 -24.83 11.17 48.25
C THR A 280 -24.09 12.13 47.31
N THR A 281 -24.11 13.40 47.68
CA THR A 281 -23.22 14.44 47.14
C THR A 281 -22.03 14.69 48.05
N ASP A 282 -22.09 14.21 49.29
CA ASP A 282 -21.11 14.54 50.32
C ASP A 282 -19.86 13.68 50.18
N VAL A 283 -18.71 14.30 50.42
CA VAL A 283 -17.38 13.71 50.28
C VAL A 283 -16.69 13.76 51.63
N CYS A 284 -16.08 12.64 52.04
CA CYS A 284 -15.32 12.58 53.28
C CYS A 284 -14.04 13.42 53.17
N ALA A 285 -13.79 14.28 54.15
CA ALA A 285 -12.60 15.15 54.15
C ALA A 285 -11.27 14.39 54.28
N LYS A 286 -11.29 13.17 54.86
CA LYS A 286 -10.07 12.37 55.08
C LYS A 286 -9.73 11.44 53.91
N CYS A 287 -10.73 10.84 53.28
CA CYS A 287 -10.50 9.79 52.26
C CYS A 287 -11.05 10.13 50.88
N LEU A 288 -11.64 11.32 50.69
CA LEU A 288 -12.23 11.82 49.43
C LEU A 288 -13.25 10.87 48.79
N ARG A 289 -13.76 9.89 49.53
CA ARG A 289 -14.82 8.97 49.10
C ARG A 289 -16.20 9.58 49.30
N HIS A 290 -17.15 9.18 48.47
CA HIS A 290 -18.55 9.60 48.62
C HIS A 290 -19.21 8.87 49.79
N VAL A 291 -19.77 9.61 50.75
CA VAL A 291 -20.35 9.04 51.98
C VAL A 291 -21.75 9.58 52.22
N CYS A 292 -22.72 8.71 52.49
CA CYS A 292 -24.10 9.11 52.78
C CYS A 292 -24.28 9.58 54.22
N GLY A 293 -25.31 10.38 54.51
CA GLY A 293 -25.59 10.92 55.84
C GLY A 293 -25.72 9.90 56.98
N LYS A 294 -26.00 8.62 56.69
CA LYS A 294 -26.02 7.54 57.69
C LYS A 294 -24.63 7.01 58.07
N CYS A 295 -23.64 7.21 57.19
CA CYS A 295 -22.26 6.73 57.37
C CYS A 295 -21.30 7.86 57.75
N THR A 296 -21.81 9.07 57.97
CA THR A 296 -21.05 10.26 58.35
C THR A 296 -21.29 10.62 59.81
N SER A 297 -20.24 10.78 60.60
CA SER A 297 -20.32 11.48 61.89
C SER A 297 -20.15 12.98 61.64
N LYS A 298 -21.13 13.79 62.03
CA LYS A 298 -21.05 15.26 61.94
C LYS A 298 -20.39 15.78 63.21
N VAL A 299 -19.06 15.80 63.24
CA VAL A 299 -18.33 16.58 64.24
C VAL A 299 -17.98 17.91 63.57
N LEU A 300 -18.72 18.97 63.94
CA LEU A 300 -18.51 20.37 63.54
C LEU A 300 -17.92 20.58 62.13
N LYS A 301 -18.80 20.67 61.12
CA LYS A 301 -18.51 21.00 59.71
C LYS A 301 -17.48 20.12 58.97
N LEU A 302 -16.96 19.05 59.57
CA LEU A 302 -16.22 18.03 58.84
C LEU A 302 -17.02 16.73 58.73
N VAL A 303 -17.18 16.27 57.49
CA VAL A 303 -17.81 14.99 57.16
C VAL A 303 -16.74 13.91 57.23
N THR A 304 -16.80 13.06 58.25
CA THR A 304 -15.89 11.92 58.43
C THR A 304 -16.63 10.60 58.36
N CYS A 305 -16.06 9.61 57.65
CA CYS A 305 -16.62 8.27 57.55
C CYS A 305 -16.42 7.48 58.86
N ILE A 306 -17.45 6.76 59.30
CA ILE A 306 -17.49 6.08 60.62
C ILE A 306 -16.63 4.80 60.67
N ASN A 307 -16.24 4.22 59.54
CA ASN A 307 -15.45 2.99 59.52
C ASN A 307 -14.06 3.24 58.95
N TYR A 308 -13.12 3.51 59.84
CA TYR A 308 -11.69 3.37 59.61
C TYR A 308 -11.09 2.76 60.88
N ASP A 309 -11.39 1.48 61.10
CA ASP A 309 -10.58 0.51 61.85
C ASP A 309 -11.15 -0.89 61.57
N ASN A 310 -10.25 -1.81 61.23
CA ASN A 310 -10.38 -3.15 60.61
C ASN A 310 -10.62 -3.20 59.09
#